data_AF-A0AAD6DS56-F1
#
_entry.id   AF-A0AAD6DS56-F1
#
_cell.length_a   1.000
_cell.length_b   1.000
_cell.length_c   1.000
_cell.angle_alpha   90.00
_cell.angle_beta   90.00
_cell.angle_gamma   90.00
#
_symmetry.space_group_name_H-M   'P 1'
#
loop_
_entity.id
_entity.type
_entity.pdbx_description
1 polymer ?
#
loop_
_entity_poly.entity_id
_entity_poly.type
_entity_poly.pdbx_seq_one_letter_code
_entity_poly.pdbx_strand_id
1 'polypeptide(L)'
;MDSDMSQNDESKGTFQNRENTHNGLTTVPTSVTLSSEQFERLYLTPMTVRQSPLAKKVGNPTPLALGGFVITTTPLSCCLMAWRGASGNGIAFIGPIIFLGGLLLLITSILEFIIGNTFPCVVFGTIGGFWFAFAATMIPAFNAAAPYSSSTTNTAAGLASESFMNTYAFLFITMAVLMLIFMICATRINVVYTLIFLSLLLVFLLLSSAYWELGQGNATVGDRCVKGAGASLFVASLLGFYLLIVQLFESIGFPCSLPVGDLTTFWTRNQNK
;
A
#
# COMPACT_ATOMS: atom_id res chain seq x y z
N MET A 1 -14.12 21.75 73.25
CA MET A 1 -14.16 20.85 74.42
C MET A 1 -15.30 19.90 74.13
N ASP A 2 -15.06 18.95 73.21
CA ASP A 2 -14.58 17.60 73.52
C ASP A 2 -15.66 16.87 74.33
N SER A 3 -16.22 15.73 73.94
CA SER A 3 -15.56 14.57 73.35
C SER A 3 -16.59 13.54 72.85
N ASP A 4 -16.12 12.74 71.89
CA ASP A 4 -16.56 11.42 71.43
C ASP A 4 -17.45 10.56 72.34
N MET A 5 -18.26 9.68 71.72
CA MET A 5 -17.91 8.24 71.58
C MET A 5 -19.16 7.38 71.28
N SER A 6 -19.19 6.70 70.13
CA SER A 6 -19.73 5.33 70.07
C SER A 6 -19.18 4.58 68.87
N GLN A 7 -18.51 3.47 69.18
CA GLN A 7 -17.91 2.50 68.27
C GLN A 7 -18.86 1.29 68.12
N ASN A 8 -18.60 0.51 67.06
CA ASN A 8 -18.84 -0.93 66.89
C ASN A 8 -20.11 -1.43 66.17
N ASP A 9 -19.84 -1.92 64.96
CA ASP A 9 -19.81 -3.35 64.56
C ASP A 9 -20.76 -3.89 63.50
N GLU A 10 -20.19 -4.82 62.75
CA GLU A 10 -20.58 -5.45 61.50
C GLU A 10 -21.93 -6.20 61.49
N SER A 11 -22.52 -6.32 60.28
CA SER A 11 -23.33 -7.50 59.95
C SER A 11 -23.32 -7.81 58.46
N LYS A 12 -22.80 -8.99 58.11
CA LYS A 12 -23.00 -9.68 56.83
C LYS A 12 -24.43 -10.21 56.72
N GLY A 13 -25.05 -10.04 55.56
CA GLY A 13 -26.28 -10.74 55.21
C GLY A 13 -26.45 -10.87 53.69
N THR A 14 -25.94 -11.95 53.13
CA THR A 14 -26.26 -12.39 51.76
C THR A 14 -27.58 -13.15 51.80
N PHE A 15 -28.61 -12.68 51.09
CA PHE A 15 -29.74 -13.50 50.65
C PHE A 15 -30.00 -13.26 49.16
N GLN A 16 -29.70 -14.27 48.36
CA GLN A 16 -30.20 -14.40 47.00
C GLN A 16 -31.71 -14.71 47.02
N ASN A 17 -32.49 -14.03 46.19
CA ASN A 17 -33.68 -14.65 45.59
C ASN A 17 -34.03 -14.00 44.23
N ARG A 18 -33.59 -14.70 43.18
CA ARG A 18 -34.36 -15.14 42.01
C ARG A 18 -35.27 -14.12 41.28
N GLU A 19 -34.80 -13.76 40.10
CA GLU A 19 -35.49 -13.41 38.84
C GLU A 19 -37.02 -13.25 38.89
N ASN A 20 -37.48 -12.04 38.56
CA ASN A 20 -38.63 -11.86 37.70
C ASN A 20 -38.34 -10.77 36.66
N THR A 21 -38.36 -11.23 35.42
CA THR A 21 -38.38 -10.52 34.13
C THR A 21 -39.22 -9.26 34.12
N HIS A 22 -38.60 -8.11 33.87
CA HIS A 22 -39.17 -7.02 33.08
C HIS A 22 -38.05 -6.22 32.40
N ASN A 23 -38.15 -6.09 31.07
CA ASN A 23 -37.26 -5.31 30.21
C ASN A 23 -37.24 -3.84 30.63
N GLY A 24 -36.27 -3.45 31.45
CA GLY A 24 -35.97 -2.05 31.75
C GLY A 24 -35.02 -1.49 30.69
N LEU A 25 -35.51 -0.55 29.88
CA LEU A 25 -34.67 0.25 28.99
C LEU A 25 -33.53 0.87 29.80
N THR A 26 -32.30 0.48 29.50
CA THR A 26 -31.11 1.15 30.03
C THR A 26 -31.07 2.54 29.40
N THR A 27 -31.37 3.58 30.17
CA THR A 27 -31.21 4.96 29.73
C THR A 27 -29.72 5.23 29.57
N VAL A 28 -29.23 5.16 28.32
CA VAL A 28 -27.88 5.61 27.99
C VAL A 28 -27.83 7.12 28.26
N PRO A 29 -26.98 7.60 29.18
CA PRO A 29 -26.90 9.04 29.44
C PRO A 29 -26.50 9.76 28.16
N THR A 30 -27.43 10.56 27.63
CA THR A 30 -27.33 11.22 26.32
C THR A 30 -26.48 12.50 26.36
N SER A 31 -25.88 12.81 27.51
CA SER A 31 -24.98 13.95 27.70
C SER A 31 -23.60 13.44 28.10
N VAL A 32 -22.73 13.22 27.12
CA VAL A 32 -21.30 13.11 27.39
C VAL A 32 -20.79 14.53 27.65
N THR A 33 -20.53 14.87 28.91
CA THR A 33 -19.85 16.12 29.26
C THR A 33 -18.37 15.99 28.89
N LEU A 34 -18.02 16.47 27.70
CA LEU A 34 -16.63 16.57 27.29
C LEU A 34 -15.91 17.58 28.20
N SER A 35 -14.72 17.23 28.69
CA SER A 35 -13.85 18.21 29.36
C SER A 35 -13.43 19.31 28.36
N SER A 36 -13.02 20.48 28.85
CA SER A 36 -12.50 21.55 27.99
C SER A 36 -11.37 21.06 27.09
N GLU A 37 -10.45 20.25 27.62
CA GLU A 37 -9.36 19.64 26.84
C GLU A 37 -9.86 18.62 25.81
N GLN A 38 -10.91 17.85 26.11
CA GLN A 38 -11.52 16.92 25.15
C GLN A 38 -12.30 17.66 24.06
N PHE A 39 -12.98 18.75 24.40
CA PHE A 39 -13.69 19.62 23.48
C PHE A 39 -12.72 20.36 22.56
N GLU A 40 -11.63 20.86 23.13
CA GLU A 40 -10.53 21.51 22.41
C GLU A 40 -9.83 20.53 21.48
N ARG A 41 -9.52 19.30 21.93
CA ARG A 41 -9.03 18.24 21.04
C ARG A 41 -10.05 17.83 19.97
N LEU A 42 -11.35 17.88 20.26
CA LEU A 42 -12.40 17.53 19.30
C LEU A 42 -12.58 18.59 18.21
N TYR A 43 -12.36 19.88 18.53
CA TYR A 43 -12.51 21.00 17.60
C TYR A 43 -11.21 21.44 16.92
N LEU A 44 -10.07 21.30 17.60
CA LEU A 44 -8.78 21.83 17.13
C LEU A 44 -7.88 20.77 16.50
N THR A 45 -8.16 19.48 16.67
CA THR A 45 -7.40 18.45 15.95
C THR A 45 -7.98 18.37 14.54
N PRO A 46 -7.24 18.73 13.48
CA PRO A 46 -7.68 18.42 12.12
C PRO A 46 -7.99 16.93 12.05
N MET A 47 -9.02 16.55 11.28
CA MET A 47 -9.35 15.15 11.02
C MET A 47 -8.23 14.52 10.18
N THR A 48 -7.07 14.30 10.76
CA THR A 48 -6.02 13.45 10.22
C THR A 48 -6.50 12.00 10.38
N VAL A 49 -6.27 11.20 9.33
CA VAL A 49 -6.58 9.76 9.32
C VAL A 49 -6.03 9.17 10.61
N ARG A 50 -6.94 8.71 11.47
CA ARG A 50 -6.66 8.42 12.88
C ARG A 50 -5.65 7.25 12.94
N GLN A 51 -4.37 7.54 13.09
CA GLN A 51 -3.34 6.52 13.29
C GLN A 51 -3.76 5.60 14.44
N SER A 52 -3.60 4.29 14.25
CA SER A 52 -4.01 3.32 15.27
C SER A 52 -3.28 3.61 16.59
N PRO A 53 -3.89 3.34 17.76
CA PRO A 53 -3.23 3.56 19.06
C PRO A 53 -1.88 2.85 19.17
N LEU A 54 -1.71 1.75 18.43
CA LEU A 54 -0.44 1.02 18.33
C LEU A 54 0.55 1.72 17.41
N ALA A 55 0.13 2.22 16.24
CA ALA A 55 0.98 3.03 15.36
C ALA A 55 1.55 4.27 16.07
N LYS A 56 0.80 4.90 16.98
CA LYS A 56 1.31 5.99 17.82
C LYS A 56 2.41 5.57 18.79
N LYS A 57 2.50 4.28 19.14
CA LYS A 57 3.52 3.72 20.04
C LYS A 57 4.73 3.19 19.30
N VAL A 58 4.55 2.58 18.13
CA VAL A 58 5.62 1.86 17.40
C VAL A 58 6.06 2.53 16.09
N GLY A 59 5.37 3.60 15.68
CA GLY A 59 5.61 4.30 14.43
C GLY A 59 4.76 3.80 13.26
N ASN A 60 4.61 4.65 12.24
CA ASN A 60 3.96 4.32 10.98
C ASN A 60 5.02 3.78 9.99
N PRO A 61 4.90 2.53 9.49
CA PRO A 61 5.87 1.94 8.57
C PRO A 61 5.61 2.28 7.09
N THR A 62 4.46 2.88 6.73
CA THR A 62 4.13 3.31 5.36
C THR A 62 5.22 4.18 4.69
N PRO A 63 5.84 5.18 5.35
CA PRO A 63 6.89 6.00 4.73
C PRO A 63 8.09 5.18 4.25
N LEU A 64 8.39 4.07 4.93
CA LEU A 64 9.47 3.16 4.54
C LEU A 64 9.17 2.48 3.20
N ALA A 65 7.94 1.99 3.00
CA ALA A 65 7.52 1.41 1.73
C ALA A 65 7.47 2.45 0.61
N LEU A 66 7.00 3.67 0.89
CA LEU A 66 7.00 4.76 -0.09
C LEU A 66 8.44 5.13 -0.49
N GLY A 67 9.38 5.16 0.46
CA GLY A 67 10.80 5.33 0.21
C GLY A 67 11.36 4.25 -0.72
N GLY A 68 11.13 2.97 -0.39
CA GLY A 68 11.53 1.83 -1.23
C GLY A 68 10.92 1.85 -2.62
N PHE A 69 9.64 2.23 -2.71
CA PHE A 69 8.91 2.38 -3.96
C PHE A 69 9.55 3.44 -4.87
N VAL A 70 9.78 4.68 -4.39
CA VAL A 70 10.29 5.76 -5.24
C VAL A 70 11.72 5.52 -5.70
N ILE A 71 12.60 5.00 -4.83
CA ILE A 71 14.00 4.75 -5.18
C ILE A 71 14.17 3.55 -6.12
N THR A 72 13.18 2.67 -6.22
CA THR A 72 13.17 1.55 -7.18
C THR A 72 12.50 1.93 -8.50
N THR A 73 11.32 2.54 -8.43
CA THR A 73 10.49 2.81 -9.62
C THR A 73 11.00 3.97 -10.45
N THR A 74 11.55 5.01 -9.82
CA THR A 74 12.08 6.18 -10.54
C THR A 74 13.20 5.79 -11.52
N PRO A 75 14.30 5.12 -11.10
CA PRO A 75 15.33 4.72 -12.05
C PRO A 75 14.82 3.69 -13.06
N LEU A 76 13.97 2.73 -12.67
CA LEU A 76 13.42 1.77 -13.62
C LEU A 76 12.60 2.47 -14.72
N SER A 77 11.78 3.45 -14.37
CA SER A 77 10.98 4.22 -15.32
C SER A 77 11.86 4.94 -16.36
N CYS A 78 12.98 5.51 -15.92
CA CYS A 78 13.96 6.14 -16.81
C CYS A 78 14.57 5.11 -17.79
N CYS A 79 14.83 3.89 -17.32
CA CYS A 79 15.33 2.80 -18.16
C CYS A 79 14.31 2.31 -19.18
N LEU A 80 13.05 2.13 -18.78
CA LEU A 80 11.97 1.72 -19.69
C LEU A 80 11.70 2.79 -20.76
N MET A 81 11.92 4.07 -20.45
CA MET A 81 11.87 5.16 -21.42
C MET A 81 13.16 5.31 -22.26
N ALA A 82 14.17 4.47 -22.03
CA ALA A 82 15.49 4.51 -22.68
C ALA A 82 16.23 5.85 -22.50
N TRP A 83 16.03 6.53 -21.38
CA TRP A 83 16.70 7.80 -21.12
C TRP A 83 18.22 7.62 -21.05
N ARG A 84 18.95 8.56 -21.66
CA ARG A 84 20.42 8.53 -21.77
C ARG A 84 20.98 7.23 -22.42
N GLY A 85 20.17 6.55 -23.24
CA GLY A 85 20.57 5.29 -23.88
C GLY A 85 20.51 4.08 -22.94
N ALA A 86 19.81 4.19 -21.80
CA ALA A 86 19.54 3.04 -20.94
C ALA A 86 18.82 1.92 -21.71
N SER A 87 19.22 0.67 -21.47
CA SER A 87 18.73 -0.51 -22.18
C SER A 87 18.64 -1.72 -21.24
N GLY A 88 18.34 -2.90 -21.79
CA GLY A 88 18.26 -4.15 -21.03
C GLY A 88 17.10 -4.18 -20.03
N ASN A 89 16.04 -3.41 -20.28
CA ASN A 89 14.80 -3.38 -19.51
C ASN A 89 14.99 -3.31 -17.98
N GLY A 90 16.06 -2.65 -17.52
CA GLY A 90 16.34 -2.45 -16.10
C GLY A 90 17.03 -3.63 -15.39
N ILE A 91 17.60 -4.60 -16.11
CA ILE A 91 18.35 -5.74 -15.50
C ILE A 91 19.50 -5.25 -14.59
N ALA A 92 20.12 -4.11 -14.89
CA ALA A 92 21.13 -3.50 -14.02
C ALA A 92 20.61 -3.18 -12.59
N PHE A 93 19.29 -3.11 -12.41
CA PHE A 93 18.63 -2.78 -11.15
C PHE A 93 18.14 -4.00 -10.36
N ILE A 94 18.58 -5.23 -10.68
CA ILE A 94 18.21 -6.44 -9.92
C ILE A 94 18.47 -6.25 -8.41
N GLY A 95 19.59 -5.65 -8.01
CA GLY A 95 19.89 -5.36 -6.60
C GLY A 95 18.83 -4.45 -5.95
N PRO A 96 18.63 -3.22 -6.45
CA PRO A 96 17.55 -2.34 -6.02
C PRO A 96 16.17 -2.99 -6.03
N ILE A 97 15.83 -3.78 -7.05
CA ILE A 97 14.55 -4.51 -7.11
C ILE A 97 14.40 -5.46 -5.92
N ILE A 98 15.42 -6.24 -5.59
CA ILE A 98 15.37 -7.21 -4.47
C ILE A 98 15.29 -6.50 -3.14
N PHE A 99 16.20 -5.56 -2.88
CA PHE A 99 16.36 -4.99 -1.53
C PHE A 99 15.40 -3.83 -1.27
N LEU A 100 15.12 -3.00 -2.26
CA LEU A 100 14.34 -1.77 -2.09
C LEU A 100 12.90 -1.97 -2.56
N GLY A 101 12.70 -2.63 -3.71
CA GLY A 101 11.38 -2.97 -4.23
C GLY A 101 10.71 -4.16 -3.52
N GLY A 102 11.48 -5.20 -3.22
CA GLY A 102 10.99 -6.42 -2.58
C GLY A 102 11.05 -6.37 -1.06
N LEU A 103 12.26 -6.32 -0.50
CA LEU A 103 12.49 -6.52 0.94
C LEU A 103 11.89 -5.41 1.80
N LEU A 104 12.09 -4.13 1.45
CA LEU A 104 11.49 -3.04 2.22
C LEU A 104 9.95 -3.12 2.22
N LEU A 105 9.34 -3.45 1.08
CA LEU A 105 7.88 -3.60 0.99
C LEU A 105 7.38 -4.80 1.78
N LEU A 106 8.10 -5.92 1.77
CA LEU A 106 7.76 -7.10 2.58
C LEU A 106 7.84 -6.78 4.08
N ILE A 107 8.91 -6.11 4.52
CA ILE A 107 9.06 -5.68 5.92
C ILE A 107 7.92 -4.74 6.29
N THR A 108 7.64 -3.71 5.48
CA THR A 108 6.53 -2.80 5.75
C THR A 108 5.19 -3.52 5.77
N SER A 109 4.96 -4.50 4.89
CA SER A 109 3.74 -5.31 4.89
C SER A 109 3.50 -6.01 6.23
N ILE A 110 4.54 -6.65 6.78
CA ILE A 110 4.49 -7.29 8.10
C ILE A 110 4.25 -6.26 9.20
N LEU A 111 4.89 -5.10 9.14
CA LEU A 111 4.71 -4.03 10.13
C LEU A 111 3.29 -3.42 10.07
N GLU A 112 2.73 -3.22 8.89
CA GLU A 112 1.34 -2.77 8.68
C GLU A 112 0.34 -3.79 9.24
N PHE A 113 0.60 -5.09 9.08
CA PHE A 113 -0.19 -6.14 9.70
C PHE A 113 -0.19 -6.02 11.23
N ILE A 114 0.99 -5.81 11.84
CA ILE A 114 1.14 -5.69 13.29
C ILE A 114 0.34 -4.50 13.86
N ILE A 115 0.30 -3.37 13.15
CA ILE A 115 -0.44 -2.18 13.60
C ILE A 115 -1.93 -2.19 13.23
N GLY A 116 -2.41 -3.24 12.54
CA GLY A 116 -3.81 -3.46 12.20
C GLY A 116 -4.27 -2.84 10.86
N ASN A 117 -3.35 -2.47 9.98
CA ASN A 117 -3.64 -1.81 8.71
C ASN A 117 -3.67 -2.83 7.56
N THR A 118 -4.83 -3.48 7.37
CA THR A 118 -4.99 -4.58 6.39
C THR A 118 -4.73 -4.15 4.95
N PHE A 119 -5.27 -3.01 4.50
CA PHE A 119 -5.15 -2.62 3.09
C PHE A 119 -3.70 -2.31 2.69
N PRO A 120 -2.96 -1.43 3.40
CA PRO A 120 -1.52 -1.22 3.15
C PRO A 120 -0.70 -2.51 3.27
N CYS A 121 -1.00 -3.36 4.27
CA CYS A 121 -0.36 -4.67 4.42
C CYS A 121 -0.44 -5.49 3.11
N VAL A 122 -1.65 -5.69 2.57
CA VAL A 122 -1.85 -6.49 1.35
C VAL A 122 -1.22 -5.82 0.14
N VAL A 123 -1.34 -4.50 0.00
CA VAL A 123 -0.74 -3.74 -1.11
C VAL A 123 0.79 -3.89 -1.12
N PHE A 124 1.45 -3.61 0.00
CA PHE A 124 2.91 -3.68 0.05
C PHE A 124 3.41 -5.12 -0.06
N GLY A 125 2.72 -6.09 0.54
CA GLY A 125 3.11 -7.49 0.46
C GLY A 125 3.03 -8.04 -0.97
N THR A 126 1.95 -7.74 -1.68
CA THR A 126 1.75 -8.20 -3.07
C THR A 126 2.70 -7.51 -4.05
N ILE A 127 2.91 -6.19 -3.93
CA ILE A 127 3.86 -5.45 -4.76
C ILE A 127 5.31 -5.87 -4.45
N GLY A 128 5.67 -6.07 -3.18
CA GLY A 128 6.99 -6.58 -2.79
C GLY A 128 7.24 -8.00 -3.32
N GLY A 129 6.22 -8.86 -3.23
CA GLY A 129 6.24 -10.20 -3.83
C GLY A 129 6.41 -10.17 -5.35
N PHE A 130 5.76 -9.23 -6.05
CA PHE A 130 5.96 -9.00 -7.48
C PHE A 130 7.43 -8.69 -7.80
N TRP A 131 8.06 -7.78 -7.07
CA TRP A 131 9.47 -7.43 -7.30
C TRP A 131 10.41 -8.61 -7.09
N PHE A 132 10.18 -9.42 -6.05
CA PHE A 132 10.95 -10.65 -5.86
C PHE A 132 10.74 -11.65 -7.00
N ALA A 133 9.51 -11.88 -7.43
CA ALA A 133 9.21 -12.78 -8.55
C ALA A 133 9.83 -12.27 -9.86
N PHE A 134 9.78 -10.96 -10.10
CA PHE A 134 10.41 -10.33 -11.26
C PHE A 134 11.93 -10.50 -11.23
N ALA A 135 12.59 -10.18 -10.11
CA ALA A 135 14.03 -10.38 -9.97
C ALA A 135 14.44 -11.85 -10.11
N ALA A 136 13.70 -12.78 -9.48
CA ALA A 136 13.98 -14.21 -9.62
C ALA A 136 13.92 -14.66 -11.08
N THR A 137 12.97 -14.14 -11.87
CA THR A 137 12.89 -14.46 -13.31
C THR A 137 14.08 -13.90 -14.09
N MET A 138 14.55 -12.70 -13.73
CA MET A 138 15.64 -12.03 -14.43
C MET A 138 17.04 -12.53 -14.00
N ILE A 139 17.17 -13.12 -12.81
CA ILE A 139 18.43 -13.71 -12.34
C ILE A 139 18.67 -15.04 -13.07
N PRO A 140 19.77 -15.18 -13.85
CA PRO A 140 20.03 -16.39 -14.63
C PRO A 140 20.10 -17.68 -13.80
N ALA A 141 20.52 -17.59 -12.53
CA ALA A 141 20.64 -18.75 -11.63
C ALA A 141 19.31 -19.46 -11.33
N PHE A 142 18.17 -18.77 -11.42
CA PHE A 142 16.84 -19.41 -11.28
C PHE A 142 16.40 -20.15 -12.54
N ASN A 143 17.10 -19.94 -13.66
CA ASN A 143 16.90 -20.63 -14.92
C ASN A 143 15.46 -20.62 -15.47
N ALA A 144 14.71 -19.53 -15.21
CA ALA A 144 13.31 -19.42 -15.64
C ALA A 144 13.14 -19.25 -17.16
N ALA A 145 14.16 -18.71 -17.85
CA ALA A 145 14.07 -18.37 -19.27
C ALA A 145 14.79 -19.36 -20.20
N ALA A 146 15.92 -19.96 -19.80
CA ALA A 146 16.71 -20.80 -20.70
C ALA A 146 15.95 -22.00 -21.32
N PRO A 147 15.01 -22.67 -20.60
CA PRO A 147 14.20 -23.75 -21.17
C PRO A 147 13.37 -23.34 -22.39
N TYR A 148 13.07 -22.05 -22.56
CA TYR A 148 12.35 -21.54 -23.72
C TYR A 148 13.23 -21.32 -24.96
N SER A 149 14.56 -21.48 -24.84
CA SER A 149 15.47 -21.41 -25.97
C SER A 149 15.51 -22.73 -26.74
N SER A 150 15.85 -22.69 -28.04
CA SER A 150 15.99 -23.89 -28.86
C SER A 150 17.06 -24.86 -28.33
N SER A 151 18.10 -24.34 -27.67
CA SER A 151 19.16 -25.15 -27.05
C SER A 151 18.87 -25.50 -25.59
N THR A 152 17.75 -25.05 -25.03
CA THR A 152 17.30 -25.19 -23.62
C THR A 152 18.28 -24.70 -22.55
N THR A 153 19.36 -24.06 -22.96
CA THR A 153 20.53 -23.70 -22.15
C THR A 153 20.90 -22.23 -22.26
N ASN A 154 20.35 -21.51 -23.24
CA ASN A 154 20.66 -20.10 -23.48
C ASN A 154 19.58 -19.19 -22.89
N THR A 155 19.86 -18.59 -21.74
CA THR A 155 18.94 -17.68 -21.03
C THR A 155 18.53 -16.47 -21.87
N ALA A 156 19.48 -15.85 -22.60
CA ALA A 156 19.20 -14.65 -23.38
C ALA A 156 18.27 -14.96 -24.57
N ALA A 157 18.52 -16.06 -25.27
CA ALA A 157 17.64 -16.52 -26.35
C ALA A 157 16.25 -16.93 -25.81
N GLY A 158 16.21 -17.51 -24.60
CA GLY A 158 14.97 -17.87 -23.93
C GLY A 158 14.11 -16.66 -23.58
N LEU A 159 14.70 -15.59 -23.03
CA LEU A 159 14.01 -14.32 -22.72
C LEU A 159 13.42 -13.64 -23.97
N ALA A 160 14.07 -13.83 -25.12
CA ALA A 160 13.64 -13.29 -26.40
C ALA A 160 12.62 -14.19 -27.13
N SER A 161 12.33 -15.39 -26.61
CA SER A 161 11.40 -16.31 -27.25
C SER A 161 9.95 -15.84 -27.10
N GLU A 162 9.16 -16.04 -28.16
CA GLU A 162 7.73 -15.73 -28.17
C GLU A 162 7.00 -16.45 -27.02
N SER A 163 7.29 -17.74 -26.83
CA SER A 163 6.64 -18.53 -25.78
C SER A 163 6.94 -18.01 -24.37
N PHE A 164 8.17 -17.54 -24.10
CA PHE A 164 8.48 -16.92 -22.81
C PHE A 164 7.70 -15.61 -22.64
N MET A 165 7.69 -14.76 -23.65
CA MET A 165 7.01 -13.46 -23.58
C MET A 165 5.50 -13.63 -23.37
N ASN A 166 4.88 -14.58 -24.08
CA ASN A 166 3.47 -14.91 -23.93
C ASN A 166 3.15 -15.41 -22.51
N THR A 167 3.98 -16.32 -21.97
CA THR A 167 3.81 -16.82 -20.59
C THR A 167 3.94 -15.70 -19.58
N TYR A 168 4.96 -14.85 -19.71
CA TYR A 168 5.23 -13.80 -18.73
C TYR A 168 4.18 -12.68 -18.75
N ALA A 169 3.60 -12.39 -19.92
CA ALA A 169 2.54 -11.39 -20.05
C ALA A 169 1.31 -11.69 -19.17
N PHE A 170 0.98 -12.97 -18.92
CA PHE A 170 -0.13 -13.33 -18.02
C PHE A 170 0.09 -12.87 -16.57
N LEU A 171 1.33 -12.82 -16.10
CA LEU A 171 1.66 -12.26 -14.78
C LEU A 171 1.32 -10.77 -14.74
N PHE A 172 1.68 -10.02 -15.79
CA PHE A 172 1.36 -8.60 -15.90
C PHE A 172 -0.16 -8.36 -15.99
N ILE A 173 -0.91 -9.17 -16.72
CA ILE A 173 -2.39 -9.04 -16.76
C ILE A 173 -2.99 -9.27 -15.38
N THR A 174 -2.53 -10.31 -14.67
CA THR A 174 -3.02 -10.61 -13.33
C THR A 174 -2.71 -9.45 -12.37
N MET A 175 -1.51 -8.86 -12.49
CA MET A 175 -1.15 -7.66 -11.74
C MET A 175 -1.99 -6.44 -12.14
N ALA A 176 -2.33 -6.25 -13.41
CA ALA A 176 -3.22 -5.19 -13.85
C ALA A 176 -4.61 -5.33 -13.19
N VAL A 177 -5.17 -6.53 -13.17
CA VAL A 177 -6.44 -6.81 -12.47
C VAL A 177 -6.32 -6.49 -10.98
N LEU A 178 -5.22 -6.88 -10.34
CA LEU A 178 -4.99 -6.56 -8.93
C LEU A 178 -4.87 -5.04 -8.68
N MET A 179 -4.17 -4.31 -9.55
CA MET A 179 -4.07 -2.84 -9.45
C MET A 179 -5.42 -2.18 -9.66
N LEU A 180 -6.29 -2.71 -10.52
CA LEU A 180 -7.67 -2.24 -10.67
C LEU A 180 -8.47 -2.40 -9.36
N ILE A 181 -8.36 -3.57 -8.71
CA ILE A 181 -9.01 -3.82 -7.41
C ILE A 181 -8.48 -2.84 -6.36
N PHE A 182 -7.16 -2.66 -6.27
CA PHE A 182 -6.56 -1.73 -5.32
C PHE A 182 -6.93 -0.27 -5.63
N MET A 183 -7.03 0.11 -6.89
CA MET A 183 -7.48 1.45 -7.31
C MET A 183 -8.90 1.73 -6.80
N ILE A 184 -9.82 0.77 -6.97
CA ILE A 184 -11.20 0.88 -6.48
C ILE A 184 -11.19 1.03 -4.96
N CYS A 185 -10.44 0.21 -4.23
CA CYS A 185 -10.32 0.33 -2.77
C CYS A 185 -9.70 1.66 -2.34
N ALA A 186 -8.70 2.16 -3.07
CA ALA A 186 -8.00 3.41 -2.77
C ALA A 186 -8.87 4.66 -2.92
N THR A 187 -9.98 4.59 -3.68
CA THR A 187 -10.98 5.68 -3.75
C THR A 187 -11.58 6.02 -2.38
N ARG A 188 -11.43 5.14 -1.38
CA ARG A 188 -11.87 5.37 0.00
C ARG A 188 -10.79 5.99 0.89
N ILE A 189 -9.59 6.23 0.35
CA ILE A 189 -8.42 6.69 1.11
C ILE A 189 -8.07 8.12 0.67
N ASN A 190 -7.49 8.30 -0.52
CA ASN A 190 -7.20 9.61 -1.07
C ASN A 190 -6.94 9.56 -2.58
N VAL A 191 -7.09 10.71 -3.24
CA VAL A 191 -6.90 10.86 -4.70
C VAL A 191 -5.51 10.40 -5.14
N VAL A 192 -4.47 10.73 -4.38
CA VAL A 192 -3.10 10.43 -4.77
C VAL A 192 -2.83 8.92 -4.82
N TYR A 193 -3.30 8.15 -3.83
CA TYR A 193 -3.23 6.68 -3.87
C TYR A 193 -4.02 6.12 -5.06
N THR A 194 -5.21 6.64 -5.34
CA THR A 194 -5.99 6.24 -6.51
C THR A 194 -5.21 6.49 -7.80
N LEU A 195 -4.58 7.65 -7.95
CA LEU A 195 -3.76 7.98 -9.13
C LEU A 195 -2.50 7.12 -9.25
N ILE A 196 -1.88 6.72 -8.14
CA ILE A 196 -0.77 5.77 -8.14
C ILE A 196 -1.23 4.42 -8.69
N PHE A 197 -2.34 3.87 -8.17
CA PHE A 197 -2.85 2.58 -8.66
C PHE A 197 -3.36 2.65 -10.11
N LEU A 198 -3.95 3.77 -10.52
CA LEU A 198 -4.30 4.01 -11.93
C LEU A 198 -3.05 4.00 -12.81
N SER A 199 -1.99 4.69 -12.39
CA SER A 199 -0.73 4.73 -13.13
C SER A 199 -0.09 3.33 -13.20
N LEU A 200 -0.09 2.57 -12.10
CA LEU A 200 0.39 1.19 -12.08
C LEU A 200 -0.47 0.23 -12.91
N LEU A 201 -1.79 0.42 -12.94
CA LEU A 201 -2.69 -0.33 -13.83
C LEU A 201 -2.26 -0.14 -15.30
N LEU A 202 -2.01 1.11 -15.71
CA LEU A 202 -1.52 1.41 -17.06
C LEU A 202 -0.13 0.81 -17.31
N VAL A 203 0.77 0.80 -16.33
CA VAL A 203 2.09 0.14 -16.44
C VAL A 203 1.92 -1.33 -16.82
N PHE A 204 1.11 -2.07 -16.08
CA PHE A 204 0.95 -3.50 -16.29
C PHE A 204 0.21 -3.84 -17.58
N LEU A 205 -0.80 -3.05 -17.97
CA LEU A 205 -1.48 -3.21 -19.27
C LEU A 205 -0.53 -2.97 -20.45
N LEU A 206 0.28 -1.90 -20.38
CA LEU A 206 1.24 -1.58 -21.42
C LEU A 206 2.39 -2.58 -21.47
N LEU A 207 2.89 -3.08 -20.33
CA LEU A 207 3.92 -4.13 -20.31
C LEU A 207 3.40 -5.46 -20.85
N SER A 208 2.16 -5.86 -20.52
CA SER A 208 1.54 -7.05 -21.10
C SER A 208 1.43 -6.92 -22.62
N SER A 209 0.93 -5.78 -23.11
CA SER A 209 0.84 -5.50 -24.54
C SER A 209 2.22 -5.50 -25.21
N ALA A 210 3.22 -4.91 -24.55
CA ALA A 210 4.59 -4.90 -25.04
C ALA A 210 5.15 -6.31 -25.20
N TYR A 211 4.96 -7.19 -24.21
CA TYR A 211 5.48 -8.56 -24.27
C TYR A 211 4.83 -9.37 -25.40
N TRP A 212 3.52 -9.25 -25.61
CA TRP A 212 2.85 -9.92 -26.71
C TRP A 212 3.26 -9.39 -28.08
N GLU A 213 3.37 -8.08 -28.25
CA GLU A 213 3.82 -7.48 -29.52
C GLU A 213 5.29 -7.82 -29.82
N LEU A 214 6.15 -7.80 -28.81
CA LEU A 214 7.54 -8.24 -28.95
C LEU A 214 7.64 -9.73 -29.30
N GLY A 215 6.77 -10.57 -28.71
CA GLY A 215 6.71 -11.99 -29.02
C GLY A 215 6.31 -12.27 -30.48
N GLN A 216 5.42 -11.45 -31.04
CA GLN A 216 5.01 -11.51 -32.45
C GLN A 216 6.03 -10.90 -33.42
N GLY A 217 7.12 -10.32 -32.91
CA GLY A 217 8.15 -9.65 -33.72
C GLY A 217 7.84 -8.20 -34.08
N ASN A 218 6.75 -7.61 -33.56
CA ASN A 218 6.38 -6.21 -33.76
C ASN A 218 7.16 -5.26 -32.85
N ALA A 219 8.49 -5.23 -33.01
CA ALA A 219 9.41 -4.47 -32.14
C ALA A 219 9.02 -2.99 -31.99
N THR A 220 8.56 -2.35 -33.06
CA THR A 220 8.16 -0.93 -33.03
C THR A 220 7.01 -0.66 -32.07
N VAL A 221 5.98 -1.51 -32.06
CA VAL A 221 4.81 -1.35 -31.17
C VAL A 221 5.19 -1.76 -29.76
N GLY A 222 5.91 -2.88 -29.62
CA GLY A 222 6.46 -3.36 -28.36
C GLY A 222 7.24 -2.29 -27.61
N ASP A 223 8.23 -1.68 -28.26
CA ASP A 223 9.07 -0.63 -27.68
C ASP A 223 8.27 0.63 -27.29
N ARG A 224 7.25 0.99 -28.08
CA ARG A 224 6.36 2.11 -27.74
C ARG A 224 5.54 1.81 -26.49
N CYS A 225 5.04 0.58 -26.34
CA CYS A 225 4.35 0.15 -25.14
C CYS A 225 5.28 0.11 -23.93
N VAL A 226 6.53 -0.38 -24.07
CA VAL A 226 7.54 -0.33 -22.98
C VAL A 226 7.80 1.10 -22.55
N LYS A 227 8.01 2.03 -23.49
CA LYS A 227 8.21 3.46 -23.18
C LYS A 227 6.99 4.08 -22.51
N GLY A 228 5.78 3.74 -22.97
CA GLY A 228 4.53 4.17 -22.35
C GLY A 228 4.39 3.66 -20.91
N ALA A 229 4.73 2.40 -20.66
CA ALA A 229 4.77 1.83 -19.32
C ALA A 229 5.80 2.57 -18.44
N GLY A 230 6.99 2.86 -18.98
CA GLY A 230 8.00 3.67 -18.31
C GLY A 230 7.47 5.06 -17.92
N ALA A 231 6.80 5.76 -18.83
CA ALA A 231 6.22 7.07 -18.55
C ALA A 231 5.14 7.02 -17.46
N SER A 232 4.25 6.02 -17.50
CA SER A 232 3.24 5.82 -16.46
C SER A 232 3.87 5.49 -15.10
N LEU A 233 4.92 4.67 -15.09
CA LEU A 233 5.67 4.34 -13.87
C LEU A 233 6.37 5.57 -13.30
N PHE A 234 6.88 6.46 -14.16
CA PHE A 234 7.48 7.72 -13.73
C PHE A 234 6.45 8.62 -13.04
N VAL A 235 5.24 8.75 -13.60
CA VAL A 235 4.13 9.48 -12.95
C VAL A 235 3.79 8.87 -11.59
N ALA A 236 3.66 7.54 -11.51
CA ALA A 236 3.44 6.85 -10.24
C ALA A 236 4.54 7.17 -9.22
N SER A 237 5.81 7.21 -9.65
CA SER A 237 6.95 7.51 -8.79
C SER A 237 6.93 8.94 -8.25
N LEU A 238 6.52 9.93 -9.06
CA LEU A 238 6.39 11.33 -8.64
C LEU A 238 5.27 11.50 -7.60
N LEU A 239 4.14 10.82 -7.81
CA LEU A 239 3.05 10.77 -6.82
C LEU A 239 3.50 10.06 -5.53
N GLY A 240 4.35 9.03 -5.65
CA GLY A 240 5.00 8.37 -4.52
C GLY A 240 5.90 9.32 -3.74
N PHE A 241 6.71 10.15 -4.40
CA PHE A 241 7.52 11.18 -3.75
C PHE A 241 6.65 12.18 -3.01
N TYR A 242 5.54 12.60 -3.62
CA TYR A 242 4.57 13.49 -2.98
C TYR A 242 4.01 12.88 -1.69
N LEU A 243 3.54 11.62 -1.72
CA LEU A 243 3.06 10.95 -0.51
C LEU A 243 4.16 10.74 0.53
N LEU A 244 5.38 10.44 0.11
CA LEU A 244 6.51 10.30 1.02
C LEU A 244 6.76 11.61 1.77
N ILE A 245 6.76 12.75 1.07
CA ILE A 245 6.93 14.07 1.68
C ILE A 245 5.79 14.35 2.67
N VAL A 246 4.54 14.12 2.25
CA VAL A 246 3.35 14.32 3.11
C VAL A 246 3.50 13.53 4.41
N GLN A 247 3.84 12.24 4.33
CA GLN A 247 3.95 11.36 5.48
C GLN A 247 5.16 11.69 6.38
N LEU A 248 6.29 12.09 5.80
CA LEU A 248 7.45 12.51 6.57
C LEU A 248 7.18 13.82 7.31
N PHE A 249 6.53 14.79 6.66
CA PHE A 249 6.13 16.05 7.28
C PHE A 249 5.19 15.81 8.46
N GLU A 250 4.22 14.91 8.31
CA GLU A 250 3.34 14.50 9.39
C GLU A 250 4.13 13.84 10.55
N SER A 251 5.11 12.98 10.24
CA SER A 251 5.88 12.25 11.24
C SER A 251 6.76 13.14 12.14
N ILE A 252 7.22 14.28 11.64
CA ILE A 252 8.06 15.24 12.37
C ILE A 252 7.28 16.45 12.89
N GLY A 253 5.96 16.49 12.70
CA GLY A 253 5.13 17.63 13.09
C GLY A 253 5.42 18.91 12.29
N PHE A 254 5.78 18.79 11.01
CA PHE A 254 6.02 19.95 10.16
C PHE A 254 4.73 20.77 9.99
N PRO A 255 4.77 22.11 10.07
CA PRO A 255 3.58 22.94 10.14
C PRO A 255 2.77 23.02 8.83
N CYS A 256 3.32 22.53 7.72
CA CYS A 256 2.65 22.54 6.42
C CYS A 256 1.97 21.19 6.15
N SER A 257 0.63 21.20 6.09
CA SER A 257 -0.17 20.06 5.63
C SER A 257 -0.42 20.15 4.12
N LEU A 258 0.11 19.18 3.37
CA LEU A 258 -0.07 19.11 1.92
C LEU A 258 -1.36 18.37 1.54
N PRO A 259 -2.12 18.84 0.54
CA PRO A 259 -3.43 18.28 0.20
C PRO A 259 -3.31 16.93 -0.52
N VAL A 260 -3.86 15.86 0.05
CA VAL A 260 -3.91 14.53 -0.61
C VAL A 260 -5.23 14.26 -1.34
N GLY A 261 -6.23 15.14 -1.16
CA GLY A 261 -7.57 14.99 -1.73
C GLY A 261 -8.34 13.85 -1.05
N ASP A 262 -9.12 14.17 -0.03
CA ASP A 262 -9.97 13.19 0.64
C ASP A 262 -11.16 12.83 -0.25
N LEU A 263 -11.28 11.55 -0.60
CA LEU A 263 -12.37 11.01 -1.42
C LEU A 263 -13.50 10.39 -0.57
N THR A 264 -13.34 10.32 0.74
CA THR A 264 -14.34 9.71 1.63
C THR A 264 -15.70 10.39 1.54
N THR A 265 -15.74 11.70 1.23
CA THR A 265 -16.96 12.50 1.05
C THR A 265 -17.85 11.98 -0.07
N PHE A 266 -17.30 11.34 -1.10
CA PHE A 266 -18.09 10.75 -2.19
C PHE A 266 -18.76 9.43 -1.79
N TRP A 267 -18.38 8.86 -0.64
CA TRP A 267 -18.82 7.53 -0.21
C TRP A 267 -19.53 7.53 1.14
N THR A 268 -19.75 8.70 1.74
CA THR A 268 -20.72 8.88 2.80
C THR A 268 -22.12 8.73 2.22
N ARG A 269 -22.60 7.49 2.16
CA ARG A 269 -24.02 7.21 1.96
C ARG A 269 -24.76 7.90 3.11
N ASN A 270 -25.61 8.89 2.81
CA ASN A 270 -26.56 9.46 3.75
C ASN A 270 -27.23 8.29 4.50
N GLN A 271 -26.86 8.08 5.76
CA GLN A 271 -27.48 7.07 6.63
C GLN A 271 -28.83 7.54 7.17
N ASN A 272 -29.40 8.59 6.58
CA ASN A 272 -30.75 9.07 6.86
C ASN A 272 -31.73 8.43 5.85
N LYS A 273 -32.08 7.17 6.06
CA LYS A 273 -33.36 6.58 5.64
C LYS A 273 -33.79 5.57 6.69
#